data_AF-A0A0F4YDT4-F1
#
_entry.id   AF-A0A0F4YDT4-F1
#
_cell.length_a   1.000
_cell.length_b   1.000
_cell.length_c   1.000
_cell.angle_alpha   90.00
_cell.angle_beta   90.00
_cell.angle_gamma   90.00
#
_symmetry.space_group_name_H-M   'P 1'
#
loop_
_entity.id
_entity.type
_entity.pdbx_description
1 polymer ?
#
loop_
_entity_poly.entity_id
_entity_poly.type
_entity_poly.pdbx_seq_one_letter_code
_entity_poly.pdbx_strand_id
1 'polypeptide(L)'
;MATQPRRRSISSAVGRTLPCSRSSPLSHASTVALSNPSIYQPGLQYGPDEGYGPLRQHVAQWLTSFYAPPDPISPDRICISGGASQNLACILQVFTDAAYTRNIWMVAPTYYLACRIFDDAGFAGRLRGVPEDAEGIDIDFLERVFLSWGKEKTYKPPRPWRKIYKYVIYLTPTFANPSMKVVSLRRREQLVRLARRYDALIVSDDVYDFLQWSSRPETVLPNPEKAFIPRLVDIDRYLDGGPIDGWGNTVSNGSFSKLIAPGVRTGWAEGTERFVYGLSQTGSSRSGGAPSQLTATFIDQLLSTGALQKHIATVLQPAYGKRYHQVMTAIHDHLLPLGFRIPSSSPPVVGGYFIWVNLPQPLRATELAQKALTEENLKIGSGTLFQVQGDPTEGSDDFEGSIRISFAWEEFDLLDQGVQRLAAVARRMLAARCPAVIAAHSIPESQAVKHPIQKLTSSIKQQSGRWHSNAVVRLGGQHLPWLSRAPGDPSDACLALGLLVTHPRKLALHLTPPRTGFRLQIGPPDETERFRISLLASLRNSEHFSLIALLTGVFMVASH
;
A
#
# COMPACT_ATOMS: atom_id res chain seq x y z
N MET A 1 -10.23 -21.04 38.59
CA MET A 1 -9.74 -20.46 37.33
C MET A 1 -10.16 -19.00 37.29
N ALA A 2 -9.27 -18.08 37.66
CA ALA A 2 -9.54 -16.65 37.51
C ALA A 2 -9.58 -16.35 36.01
N THR A 3 -10.76 -15.99 35.50
CA THR A 3 -10.93 -15.43 34.16
C THR A 3 -10.04 -14.18 34.09
N GLN A 4 -8.98 -14.23 33.29
CA GLN A 4 -8.25 -13.01 32.93
C GLN A 4 -9.28 -11.96 32.47
N PRO A 5 -9.19 -10.71 32.92
CA PRO A 5 -10.07 -9.66 32.42
C PRO A 5 -9.94 -9.62 30.89
N ARG A 6 -11.06 -9.76 30.18
CA ARG A 6 -11.07 -9.74 28.70
C ARG A 6 -10.42 -8.43 28.25
N ARG A 7 -9.31 -8.53 27.51
CA ARG A 7 -8.62 -7.35 26.96
C ARG A 7 -9.60 -6.54 26.11
N ARG A 8 -9.57 -5.20 26.24
CA ARG A 8 -10.38 -4.29 25.42
C ARG A 8 -10.11 -4.55 23.93
N SER A 9 -11.18 -4.66 23.14
CA SER A 9 -11.12 -4.87 21.69
C SER A 9 -10.45 -3.69 21.00
N ILE A 10 -9.55 -3.96 20.05
CA ILE A 10 -8.94 -2.96 19.17
C ILE A 10 -9.18 -3.41 17.73
N SER A 11 -9.82 -2.56 16.92
CA SER A 11 -10.14 -2.84 15.51
C SER A 11 -9.33 -1.94 14.56
N SER A 12 -8.22 -2.45 14.08
CA SER A 12 -7.42 -1.89 12.99
C SER A 12 -7.82 -2.46 11.61
N ALA A 13 -8.89 -3.25 11.51
CA ALA A 13 -9.31 -3.88 10.25
C ALA A 13 -10.37 -3.11 9.46
N VAL A 14 -11.20 -2.30 10.11
CA VAL A 14 -12.33 -1.62 9.43
C VAL A 14 -11.92 -0.20 9.06
N GLY A 15 -12.22 0.22 7.83
CA GLY A 15 -11.99 1.59 7.35
C GLY A 15 -12.99 2.61 7.88
N ARG A 16 -13.36 2.53 9.17
CA ARG A 16 -14.19 3.54 9.82
C ARG A 16 -13.37 4.82 10.01
N THR A 17 -13.99 5.98 9.80
CA THR A 17 -13.37 7.31 9.99
C THR A 17 -13.17 7.61 11.46
N LEU A 18 -12.34 8.61 11.81
CA LEU A 18 -12.24 9.11 13.18
C LEU A 18 -13.61 9.22 13.86
N PRO A 19 -13.77 8.70 15.09
CA PRO A 19 -14.94 8.99 15.90
C PRO A 19 -15.04 10.51 15.97
N CYS A 20 -16.15 11.04 15.48
CA CYS A 20 -16.34 12.48 15.44
C CYS A 20 -16.46 12.96 16.88
N SER A 21 -15.34 13.33 17.52
CA SER A 21 -15.37 14.06 18.77
C SER A 21 -15.94 15.44 18.43
N ARG A 22 -17.27 15.53 18.49
CA ARG A 22 -18.12 16.69 18.22
C ARG A 22 -18.34 16.98 16.72
N SER A 23 -19.42 16.39 16.18
CA SER A 23 -20.06 16.71 14.89
C SER A 23 -20.69 18.10 14.86
N SER A 24 -20.01 19.10 15.41
CA SER A 24 -20.49 20.49 15.48
C SER A 24 -20.76 21.09 14.10
N PRO A 25 -19.90 20.92 13.07
CA PRO A 25 -20.15 21.54 11.78
C PRO A 25 -21.39 20.98 11.09
N LEU A 26 -21.52 19.64 10.97
CA LEU A 26 -22.67 19.03 10.30
C LEU A 26 -23.97 19.29 11.06
N SER A 27 -23.95 19.23 12.39
CA SER A 27 -25.12 19.55 13.21
C SER A 27 -25.56 21.01 13.02
N HIS A 28 -24.62 21.95 12.99
CA HIS A 28 -24.92 23.35 12.73
C HIS A 28 -25.48 23.55 11.32
N ALA A 29 -24.84 22.97 10.32
CA ALA A 29 -25.28 23.02 8.92
C ALA A 29 -26.69 22.44 8.72
N SER A 30 -27.02 21.33 9.39
CA SER A 30 -28.37 20.78 9.37
C SER A 30 -29.40 21.70 10.01
N THR A 31 -29.06 22.36 11.12
CA THR A 31 -29.95 23.33 11.77
C THR A 31 -30.20 24.53 10.86
N VAL A 32 -29.17 25.05 10.19
CA VAL A 32 -29.30 26.16 9.24
C VAL A 32 -30.22 25.77 8.08
N ALA A 33 -29.96 24.61 7.46
CA ALA A 33 -30.77 24.13 6.34
C ALA A 33 -32.23 23.88 6.73
N LEU A 34 -32.48 23.24 7.87
CA LEU A 34 -33.83 22.92 8.36
C LEU A 34 -34.59 24.12 8.94
N SER A 35 -33.89 25.18 9.34
CA SER A 35 -34.52 26.42 9.83
C SER A 35 -34.85 27.41 8.72
N ASN A 36 -34.33 27.20 7.51
CA ASN A 36 -34.55 28.10 6.37
C ASN A 36 -35.51 27.48 5.35
N PRO A 37 -36.75 28.00 5.20
CA PRO A 37 -37.73 27.49 4.24
C PRO A 37 -37.24 27.43 2.80
N SER A 38 -36.38 28.37 2.36
CA SER A 38 -35.86 28.35 0.99
C SER A 38 -34.89 27.21 0.71
N ILE A 39 -34.40 26.54 1.76
CA ILE A 39 -33.48 25.40 1.66
C ILE A 39 -34.23 24.08 1.92
N TYR A 40 -34.93 23.95 3.04
CA TYR A 40 -35.55 22.66 3.38
C TYR A 40 -36.75 22.33 2.50
N GLN A 41 -37.54 23.32 2.04
CA GLN A 41 -38.70 23.02 1.18
C GLN A 41 -38.27 22.32 -0.11
N PRO A 42 -37.32 22.83 -0.92
CA PRO A 42 -36.81 22.10 -2.08
C PRO A 42 -35.99 20.86 -1.68
N GLY A 43 -35.31 20.87 -0.53
CA GLY A 43 -34.55 19.72 -0.03
C GLY A 43 -35.40 18.50 0.34
N LEU A 44 -36.68 18.71 0.69
CA LEU A 44 -37.65 17.66 1.00
C LEU A 44 -38.42 17.12 -0.23
N GLN A 45 -38.25 17.75 -1.40
CA GLN A 45 -38.92 17.34 -2.63
C GLN A 45 -38.01 16.43 -3.48
N TYR A 46 -38.60 15.86 -4.55
CA TYR A 46 -37.80 15.31 -5.64
C TYR A 46 -36.86 16.38 -6.22
N GLY A 47 -35.66 15.96 -6.60
CA GLY A 47 -34.60 16.85 -7.06
C GLY A 47 -34.27 16.68 -8.54
N PRO A 48 -33.35 17.50 -9.08
CA PRO A 48 -32.75 17.27 -10.39
C PRO A 48 -32.00 15.94 -10.45
N ASP A 49 -31.91 15.34 -11.63
CA ASP A 49 -31.24 14.04 -11.85
C ASP A 49 -29.73 14.11 -11.53
N GLU A 50 -29.09 15.23 -11.83
CA GLU A 50 -27.68 15.52 -11.52
C GLU A 50 -27.47 15.84 -10.03
N GLY A 51 -28.56 16.15 -9.32
CA GLY A 51 -28.60 16.48 -7.90
C GLY A 51 -28.70 17.95 -7.56
N TYR A 52 -28.70 18.24 -6.26
CA TYR A 52 -28.93 19.57 -5.70
C TYR A 52 -27.96 20.61 -6.28
N GLY A 53 -28.49 21.57 -7.05
CA GLY A 53 -27.72 22.54 -7.83
C GLY A 53 -26.68 23.33 -7.03
N PRO A 54 -27.04 23.96 -5.90
CA PRO A 54 -26.08 24.68 -5.07
C PRO A 54 -24.89 23.82 -4.62
N LEU A 55 -25.15 22.55 -4.26
CA LEU A 55 -24.07 21.62 -3.90
C LEU A 55 -23.15 21.34 -5.10
N ARG A 56 -23.71 21.09 -6.29
CA ARG A 56 -22.90 20.88 -7.51
C ARG A 56 -21.95 22.06 -7.76
N GLN A 57 -22.45 23.29 -7.58
CA GLN A 57 -21.67 24.51 -7.72
C GLN A 57 -20.53 24.61 -6.70
N HIS A 58 -20.83 24.44 -5.41
CA HIS A 58 -19.80 24.55 -4.37
C HIS A 58 -18.80 23.38 -4.40
N VAL A 59 -19.20 22.19 -4.83
CA VAL A 59 -18.27 21.09 -5.12
C VAL A 59 -17.34 21.50 -6.26
N ALA A 60 -17.86 21.95 -7.40
CA ALA A 60 -17.04 22.35 -8.54
C ALA A 60 -16.01 23.44 -8.18
N GLN A 61 -16.43 24.46 -7.42
CA GLN A 61 -15.55 25.51 -6.91
C GLN A 61 -14.48 24.96 -5.96
N TRP A 62 -14.86 24.09 -5.03
CA TRP A 62 -13.93 23.50 -4.07
C TRP A 62 -12.89 22.61 -4.75
N LEU A 63 -13.31 21.77 -5.70
CA LEU A 63 -12.40 20.93 -6.48
C LEU A 63 -11.47 21.79 -7.34
N THR A 64 -11.96 22.88 -7.93
CA THR A 64 -11.13 23.83 -8.70
C THR A 64 -10.03 24.42 -7.82
N SER A 65 -10.38 24.88 -6.63
CA SER A 65 -9.41 25.46 -5.69
C SER A 65 -8.38 24.45 -5.19
N PHE A 66 -8.79 23.20 -4.91
CA PHE A 66 -7.92 22.17 -4.35
C PHE A 66 -7.00 21.54 -5.39
N TYR A 67 -7.54 21.16 -6.55
CA TYR A 67 -6.77 20.48 -7.61
C TYR A 67 -6.06 21.44 -8.57
N ALA A 68 -6.51 22.70 -8.64
CA ALA A 68 -6.00 23.73 -9.55
C ALA A 68 -5.80 23.21 -10.99
N PRO A 69 -6.82 22.58 -11.62
CA PRO A 69 -6.72 22.16 -13.01
C PRO A 69 -6.50 23.36 -13.94
N PRO A 70 -6.03 23.15 -15.18
CA PRO A 70 -5.81 24.24 -16.14
C PRO A 70 -7.04 25.13 -16.37
N ASP A 71 -8.22 24.51 -16.42
CA ASP A 71 -9.51 25.18 -16.57
C ASP A 71 -10.41 24.94 -15.34
N PRO A 72 -11.17 25.95 -14.89
CA PRO A 72 -12.12 25.78 -13.79
C PRO A 72 -13.13 24.66 -14.03
N ILE A 73 -13.46 23.92 -12.97
CA ILE A 73 -14.49 22.87 -13.01
C ILE A 73 -15.87 23.54 -13.00
N SER A 74 -16.69 23.23 -14.00
CA SER A 74 -18.09 23.67 -14.10
C SER A 74 -19.01 22.74 -13.29
N PRO A 75 -20.14 23.23 -12.73
CA PRO A 75 -21.16 22.38 -12.10
C PRO A 75 -21.72 21.29 -13.04
N ASP A 76 -21.69 21.51 -14.36
CA ASP A 76 -22.13 20.53 -15.37
C ASP A 76 -21.19 19.33 -15.51
N ARG A 77 -20.02 19.41 -14.89
CA ARG A 77 -19.08 18.30 -14.74
C ARG A 77 -19.27 17.55 -13.42
N ILE A 78 -20.28 17.88 -12.60
CA ILE A 78 -20.53 17.25 -11.31
C ILE A 78 -21.92 16.60 -11.26
N CYS A 79 -21.97 15.31 -10.94
CA CYS A 79 -23.20 14.59 -10.57
C CYS A 79 -23.14 14.21 -9.09
N ILE A 80 -24.16 14.55 -8.30
CA ILE A 80 -24.28 14.09 -6.92
C ILE A 80 -24.69 12.61 -6.89
N SER A 81 -24.15 11.86 -5.94
CA SER A 81 -24.39 10.43 -5.78
C SER A 81 -24.58 10.06 -4.31
N GLY A 82 -25.01 8.84 -4.01
CA GLY A 82 -25.14 8.37 -2.61
C GLY A 82 -23.81 7.89 -2.01
N GLY A 83 -22.70 8.48 -2.46
CA GLY A 83 -21.33 8.10 -2.15
C GLY A 83 -20.73 7.14 -3.18
N ALA A 84 -19.39 7.04 -3.13
CA ALA A 84 -18.56 6.32 -4.11
C ALA A 84 -19.08 4.93 -4.54
N SER A 85 -19.57 4.10 -3.61
CA SER A 85 -20.05 2.74 -3.94
C SER A 85 -21.36 2.73 -4.73
N GLN A 86 -22.33 3.57 -4.38
CA GLN A 86 -23.55 3.67 -5.18
C GLN A 86 -23.25 4.30 -6.54
N ASN A 87 -22.35 5.29 -6.56
CA ASN A 87 -21.93 5.93 -7.80
C ASN A 87 -21.27 4.93 -8.76
N LEU A 88 -20.38 4.06 -8.26
CA LEU A 88 -19.77 3.00 -9.05
C LEU A 88 -20.84 2.07 -9.66
N ALA A 89 -21.87 1.71 -8.89
CA ALA A 89 -22.98 0.91 -9.41
C ALA A 89 -23.75 1.65 -10.54
N CYS A 90 -24.05 2.94 -10.37
CA CYS A 90 -24.70 3.76 -11.40
C CYS A 90 -23.82 3.89 -12.66
N ILE A 91 -22.51 4.11 -12.49
CA ILE A 91 -21.55 4.15 -13.60
C ILE A 91 -21.61 2.86 -14.41
N LEU A 92 -21.63 1.68 -13.77
CA LEU A 92 -21.76 0.40 -14.48
C LEU A 92 -23.13 0.23 -15.16
N GLN A 93 -24.21 0.64 -14.49
CA GLN A 93 -25.56 0.58 -15.07
C GLN A 93 -25.71 1.45 -16.32
N VAL A 94 -24.95 2.55 -16.43
CA VAL A 94 -24.97 3.40 -17.62
C VAL A 94 -23.90 2.97 -18.62
N PHE A 95 -22.63 2.87 -18.23
CA PHE A 95 -21.50 2.89 -19.17
C PHE A 95 -20.91 1.53 -19.53
N THR A 96 -21.49 0.44 -19.04
CA THR A 96 -21.04 -0.91 -19.39
C THR A 96 -22.19 -1.77 -19.92
N ASP A 97 -21.90 -2.88 -20.58
CA ASP A 97 -22.88 -3.89 -20.93
C ASP A 97 -22.21 -5.26 -20.75
N ALA A 98 -22.80 -6.15 -19.96
CA ALA A 98 -22.18 -7.42 -19.64
C ALA A 98 -21.84 -8.27 -20.89
N ALA A 99 -22.51 -8.06 -22.03
CA ALA A 99 -22.22 -8.76 -23.28
C ALA A 99 -21.18 -8.06 -24.17
N TYR A 100 -20.89 -6.77 -23.94
CA TYR A 100 -19.95 -5.99 -24.75
C TYR A 100 -18.69 -5.60 -23.97
N THR A 101 -18.84 -5.07 -22.76
CA THR A 101 -17.74 -4.75 -21.86
C THR A 101 -17.07 -6.05 -21.44
N ARG A 102 -15.77 -6.18 -21.70
CA ARG A 102 -15.07 -7.48 -21.64
C ARG A 102 -14.67 -7.84 -20.23
N ASN A 103 -13.75 -7.06 -19.66
CA ASN A 103 -13.15 -7.32 -18.36
C ASN A 103 -13.14 -6.04 -17.53
N ILE A 104 -13.15 -6.24 -16.21
CA ILE A 104 -12.87 -5.20 -15.23
C ILE A 104 -11.45 -5.42 -14.72
N TRP A 105 -10.57 -4.46 -14.96
CA TRP A 105 -9.18 -4.49 -14.54
C TRP A 105 -9.03 -3.69 -13.25
N MET A 106 -8.64 -4.35 -12.18
CA MET A 106 -8.53 -3.74 -10.85
C MET A 106 -7.08 -3.80 -10.41
N VAL A 107 -6.52 -2.68 -9.95
CA VAL A 107 -5.18 -2.69 -9.32
C VAL A 107 -5.20 -3.63 -8.12
N ALA A 108 -4.20 -4.49 -7.99
CA ALA A 108 -4.07 -5.49 -6.93
C ALA A 108 -2.80 -5.20 -6.09
N PRO A 109 -2.92 -5.03 -4.76
CA PRO A 109 -4.13 -5.17 -3.94
C PRO A 109 -5.15 -4.03 -4.14
N THR A 110 -6.41 -4.28 -3.81
CA THR A 110 -7.54 -3.40 -4.15
C THR A 110 -8.50 -3.12 -3.00
N TYR A 111 -9.40 -2.14 -3.17
CA TYR A 111 -10.59 -2.01 -2.32
C TYR A 111 -11.58 -3.13 -2.62
N TYR A 112 -11.42 -4.25 -1.93
CA TYR A 112 -12.12 -5.50 -2.23
C TYR A 112 -13.65 -5.45 -2.27
N LEU A 113 -14.28 -4.53 -1.54
CA LEU A 113 -15.74 -4.39 -1.57
C LEU A 113 -16.26 -3.90 -2.94
N ALA A 114 -15.39 -3.33 -3.78
CA ALA A 114 -15.73 -3.01 -5.16
C ALA A 114 -15.95 -4.28 -6.01
N CYS A 115 -15.28 -5.39 -5.72
CA CYS A 115 -15.44 -6.65 -6.47
C CYS A 115 -16.91 -7.06 -6.53
N ARG A 116 -17.60 -7.02 -5.38
CA ARG A 116 -19.02 -7.37 -5.30
C ARG A 116 -19.91 -6.47 -6.16
N ILE A 117 -19.58 -5.18 -6.26
CA ILE A 117 -20.33 -4.23 -7.10
C ILE A 117 -20.19 -4.59 -8.59
N PHE A 118 -18.99 -5.00 -9.01
CA PHE A 118 -18.78 -5.48 -10.38
C PHE A 118 -19.46 -6.83 -10.63
N ASP A 119 -19.43 -7.75 -9.66
CA ASP A 119 -20.14 -9.04 -9.74
C ASP A 119 -21.65 -8.83 -9.91
N ASP A 120 -22.25 -8.00 -9.05
CA ASP A 120 -23.69 -7.66 -9.10
C ASP A 120 -24.07 -6.95 -10.42
N ALA A 121 -23.11 -6.31 -11.10
CA ALA A 121 -23.28 -5.71 -12.42
C ALA A 121 -23.08 -6.71 -13.60
N GLY A 122 -22.88 -8.00 -13.31
CA GLY A 122 -22.76 -9.08 -14.30
C GLY A 122 -21.33 -9.37 -14.76
N PHE A 123 -20.31 -8.94 -14.01
CA PHE A 123 -18.90 -9.16 -14.34
C PHE A 123 -18.23 -10.29 -13.55
N ALA A 124 -19.01 -11.12 -12.85
CA ALA A 124 -18.50 -12.32 -12.19
C ALA A 124 -17.65 -13.18 -13.15
N GLY A 125 -16.47 -13.61 -12.70
CA GLY A 125 -15.49 -14.35 -13.50
C GLY A 125 -14.69 -13.50 -14.52
N ARG A 126 -14.94 -12.18 -14.58
CA ARG A 126 -14.29 -11.23 -15.53
C ARG A 126 -13.56 -10.08 -14.83
N LEU A 127 -13.41 -10.18 -13.52
CA LEU A 127 -12.52 -9.32 -12.74
C LEU A 127 -11.09 -9.83 -12.89
N ARG A 128 -10.13 -8.93 -13.10
CA ARG A 128 -8.71 -9.27 -13.28
C ARG A 128 -7.85 -8.31 -12.48
N GLY A 129 -6.90 -8.86 -11.74
CA GLY A 129 -5.85 -8.14 -11.05
C GLY A 129 -4.84 -7.54 -12.01
N VAL A 130 -4.45 -6.31 -11.73
CA VAL A 130 -3.32 -5.63 -12.36
C VAL A 130 -2.30 -5.38 -11.26
N PRO A 131 -1.07 -5.92 -11.36
CA PRO A 131 -0.06 -5.68 -10.35
C PRO A 131 0.32 -4.19 -10.29
N GLU A 132 0.89 -3.78 -9.17
CA GLU A 132 1.45 -2.44 -8.99
C GLU A 132 2.93 -2.48 -8.58
N ASP A 133 3.74 -1.64 -9.23
CA ASP A 133 5.15 -1.39 -8.93
C ASP A 133 5.30 -0.15 -8.01
N ALA A 134 6.51 0.42 -7.91
CA ALA A 134 6.78 1.60 -7.08
C ALA A 134 6.09 2.90 -7.59
N GLU A 135 5.75 2.97 -8.88
CA GLU A 135 5.02 4.10 -9.48
C GLU A 135 3.51 3.87 -9.58
N GLY A 136 3.02 2.73 -9.10
CA GLY A 136 1.61 2.35 -9.13
C GLY A 136 1.30 1.27 -10.16
N ILE A 137 0.15 1.35 -10.81
CA ILE A 137 -0.38 0.35 -11.74
C ILE A 137 0.62 -0.04 -12.85
N ASP A 138 0.77 -1.33 -13.15
CA ASP A 138 1.62 -1.83 -14.24
C ASP A 138 0.95 -1.61 -15.62
N ILE A 139 1.47 -0.65 -16.39
CA ILE A 139 0.95 -0.32 -17.72
C ILE A 139 1.31 -1.39 -18.75
N ASP A 140 2.52 -1.94 -18.66
CA ASP A 140 3.00 -2.92 -19.63
C ASP A 140 2.20 -4.22 -19.48
N PHE A 141 1.81 -4.58 -18.27
CA PHE A 141 0.88 -5.67 -18.02
C PHE A 141 -0.46 -5.43 -18.72
N LEU A 142 -1.08 -4.26 -18.50
CA LEU A 142 -2.36 -3.90 -19.14
C LEU A 142 -2.28 -3.94 -20.66
N GLU A 143 -1.22 -3.40 -21.25
CA GLU A 143 -1.04 -3.37 -22.70
C GLU A 143 -0.94 -4.78 -23.30
N ARG A 144 -0.27 -5.71 -22.62
CA ARG A 144 -0.19 -7.12 -23.05
C ARG A 144 -1.55 -7.83 -23.02
N VAL A 145 -2.38 -7.56 -22.02
CA VAL A 145 -3.64 -8.28 -21.80
C VAL A 145 -4.84 -7.71 -22.56
N PHE A 146 -4.73 -6.51 -23.12
CA PHE A 146 -5.80 -5.87 -23.91
C PHE A 146 -6.01 -6.45 -25.32
N LEU A 147 -5.47 -7.64 -25.59
CA LEU A 147 -5.58 -8.33 -26.88
C LEU A 147 -6.53 -9.52 -26.79
N SER A 148 -7.84 -9.31 -27.03
CA SER A 148 -8.74 -10.41 -27.42
C SER A 148 -9.95 -9.92 -28.22
N TRP A 149 -10.35 -10.73 -29.20
CA TRP A 149 -11.40 -10.47 -30.20
C TRP A 149 -12.58 -11.42 -30.01
N GLY A 150 -13.80 -10.92 -30.21
CA GLY A 150 -15.03 -11.73 -30.22
C GLY A 150 -16.24 -10.89 -30.60
N LYS A 151 -17.28 -11.54 -31.15
CA LYS A 151 -18.50 -10.87 -31.65
C LYS A 151 -19.06 -9.85 -30.65
N GLU A 152 -19.43 -8.69 -31.19
CA GLU A 152 -19.92 -7.55 -30.42
C GLU A 152 -21.44 -7.59 -30.39
N LYS A 153 -21.99 -7.93 -29.24
CA LYS A 153 -23.42 -7.81 -28.99
C LYS A 153 -23.63 -6.91 -27.80
N THR A 154 -24.42 -5.86 -27.98
CA THR A 154 -24.94 -5.03 -26.90
C THR A 154 -26.40 -5.41 -26.66
N TYR A 155 -26.78 -5.63 -25.41
CA TYR A 155 -28.18 -5.81 -25.01
C TYR A 155 -28.84 -4.49 -24.60
N LYS A 156 -28.04 -3.50 -24.20
CA LYS A 156 -28.51 -2.17 -23.88
C LYS A 156 -28.91 -1.42 -25.17
N PRO A 157 -30.13 -0.84 -25.24
CA PRO A 157 -30.57 -0.12 -26.43
C PRO A 157 -29.69 1.11 -26.69
N PRO A 158 -29.47 1.56 -27.93
CA PRO A 158 -28.74 2.80 -28.17
C PRO A 158 -29.48 3.97 -27.50
N ARG A 159 -28.75 4.82 -26.77
CA ARG A 159 -29.28 6.04 -26.13
C ARG A 159 -28.29 7.18 -26.37
N PRO A 160 -28.75 8.41 -26.69
CA PRO A 160 -27.84 9.53 -27.00
C PRO A 160 -27.00 9.98 -25.80
N TRP A 161 -27.49 9.72 -24.59
CA TRP A 161 -26.84 10.00 -23.30
C TRP A 161 -25.97 8.85 -22.79
N ARG A 162 -25.58 7.88 -23.64
CA ARG A 162 -24.75 6.75 -23.20
C ARG A 162 -23.68 6.35 -24.23
N LYS A 163 -22.48 6.09 -23.71
CA LYS A 163 -21.42 5.28 -24.34
C LYS A 163 -21.26 3.98 -23.56
N ILE A 164 -21.01 2.87 -24.24
CA ILE A 164 -20.63 1.60 -23.60
C ILE A 164 -19.14 1.39 -23.84
N TYR A 165 -18.34 1.34 -22.77
CA TYR A 165 -16.90 1.14 -22.88
C TYR A 165 -16.56 -0.35 -23.00
N LYS A 166 -15.52 -0.65 -23.79
CA LYS A 166 -15.03 -2.02 -24.01
C LYS A 166 -14.36 -2.60 -22.77
N TYR A 167 -13.65 -1.77 -22.01
CA TYR A 167 -12.99 -2.17 -20.75
C TYR A 167 -13.31 -1.18 -19.63
N VAL A 168 -13.16 -1.63 -18.39
CA VAL A 168 -13.15 -0.75 -17.22
C VAL A 168 -11.86 -0.98 -16.45
N ILE A 169 -11.22 0.10 -16.02
CA ILE A 169 -10.07 0.08 -15.12
C ILE A 169 -10.50 0.74 -13.82
N TYR A 170 -10.31 0.07 -12.69
CA TYR A 170 -10.66 0.57 -11.36
C TYR A 170 -9.42 0.65 -10.47
N LEU A 171 -9.22 1.82 -9.85
CA LEU A 171 -8.10 2.07 -8.96
C LEU A 171 -8.39 3.21 -7.97
N THR A 172 -7.63 3.23 -6.88
CA THR A 172 -7.50 4.39 -5.99
C THR A 172 -6.13 5.01 -6.29
N PRO A 173 -6.02 6.10 -7.05
CA PRO A 173 -4.74 6.54 -7.60
C PRO A 173 -3.86 7.29 -6.58
N THR A 174 -4.44 7.81 -5.51
CA THR A 174 -3.72 8.55 -4.45
C THR A 174 -4.01 7.92 -3.10
N PHE A 175 -2.97 7.57 -2.34
CA PHE A 175 -3.05 6.94 -1.02
C PHE A 175 -3.90 5.67 -1.02
N ALA A 176 -3.58 4.78 -1.97
CA ALA A 176 -4.38 3.63 -2.32
C ALA A 176 -4.77 2.75 -1.11
N ASN A 177 -6.01 2.28 -1.11
CA ASN A 177 -6.44 1.25 -0.18
C ASN A 177 -6.26 -0.14 -0.83
N PRO A 178 -5.35 -1.00 -0.35
CA PRO A 178 -4.61 -0.88 0.91
C PRO A 178 -3.14 -0.44 0.76
N SER A 179 -2.57 -0.39 -0.45
CA SER A 179 -1.13 -0.33 -0.70
C SER A 179 -0.43 0.97 -0.31
N MET A 180 -1.19 2.02 0.04
CA MET A 180 -0.73 3.38 0.33
C MET A 180 -0.11 4.12 -0.86
N LYS A 181 0.01 3.46 -2.02
CA LYS A 181 0.74 4.00 -3.17
C LYS A 181 0.04 5.21 -3.77
N VAL A 182 0.86 6.03 -4.42
CA VAL A 182 0.44 7.14 -5.26
C VAL A 182 0.92 6.85 -6.67
N VAL A 183 -0.01 6.79 -7.63
CA VAL A 183 0.31 6.60 -9.04
C VAL A 183 1.04 7.85 -9.54
N SER A 184 2.26 7.69 -10.08
CA SER A 184 3.09 8.82 -10.53
C SER A 184 2.44 9.60 -11.68
N LEU A 185 2.83 10.86 -11.90
CA LEU A 185 2.25 11.69 -12.97
C LEU A 185 2.46 11.04 -14.33
N ARG A 186 3.69 10.60 -14.60
CA ARG A 186 4.04 9.84 -15.81
C ARG A 186 3.12 8.63 -15.99
N ARG A 187 2.90 7.87 -14.92
CA ARG A 187 2.06 6.67 -14.94
C ARG A 187 0.59 6.98 -15.18
N ARG A 188 0.08 8.08 -14.62
CA ARG A 188 -1.28 8.60 -14.88
C ARG A 188 -1.46 8.99 -16.35
N GLU A 189 -0.49 9.69 -16.94
CA GLU A 189 -0.53 10.04 -18.37
C GLU A 189 -0.50 8.81 -19.28
N GLN A 190 0.37 7.84 -18.98
CA GLN A 190 0.41 6.56 -19.71
C GLN A 190 -0.92 5.82 -19.62
N LEU A 191 -1.54 5.79 -18.43
CA LEU A 191 -2.83 5.14 -18.22
C LEU A 191 -3.95 5.81 -19.03
N VAL A 192 -4.01 7.15 -19.05
CA VAL A 192 -5.00 7.89 -19.87
C VAL A 192 -4.83 7.59 -21.35
N ARG A 193 -3.59 7.60 -21.87
CA ARG A 193 -3.29 7.24 -23.27
C ARG A 193 -3.71 5.80 -23.59
N LEU A 194 -3.45 4.87 -22.68
CA LEU A 194 -3.85 3.47 -22.82
C LEU A 194 -5.38 3.34 -22.86
N ALA A 195 -6.09 3.98 -21.94
CA ALA A 195 -7.55 3.93 -21.86
C ALA A 195 -8.22 4.49 -23.12
N ARG A 196 -7.69 5.60 -23.66
CA ARG A 196 -8.08 6.15 -24.96
C ARG A 196 -7.88 5.16 -26.10
N ARG A 197 -6.70 4.54 -26.19
CA ARG A 197 -6.35 3.60 -27.28
C ARG A 197 -7.25 2.36 -27.31
N TYR A 198 -7.64 1.85 -26.15
CA TYR A 198 -8.35 0.57 -26.04
C TYR A 198 -9.85 0.72 -25.68
N ASP A 199 -10.37 1.95 -25.68
CA ASP A 199 -11.75 2.26 -25.26
C ASP A 199 -12.08 1.74 -23.85
N ALA A 200 -11.22 2.07 -22.90
CA ALA A 200 -11.41 1.78 -21.48
C ALA A 200 -11.95 2.99 -20.72
N LEU A 201 -12.87 2.77 -19.79
CA LEU A 201 -13.24 3.74 -18.77
C LEU A 201 -12.38 3.53 -17.52
N ILE A 202 -11.62 4.54 -17.13
CA ILE A 202 -10.93 4.57 -15.85
C ILE A 202 -11.88 5.17 -14.81
N VAL A 203 -12.19 4.40 -13.76
CA VAL A 203 -12.92 4.85 -12.59
C VAL A 203 -11.93 5.02 -11.45
N SER A 204 -11.62 6.27 -11.09
CA SER A 204 -10.71 6.59 -9.99
C SER A 204 -11.47 6.89 -8.70
N ASP A 205 -11.24 6.11 -7.65
CA ASP A 205 -11.73 6.45 -6.31
C ASP A 205 -10.81 7.51 -5.68
N ASP A 206 -11.10 8.78 -5.94
CA ASP A 206 -10.35 9.95 -5.43
C ASP A 206 -10.86 10.39 -4.05
N VAL A 207 -10.97 9.42 -3.13
CA VAL A 207 -11.64 9.57 -1.82
C VAL A 207 -10.70 9.95 -0.67
N TYR A 208 -9.39 9.97 -0.90
CA TYR A 208 -8.36 10.19 0.13
C TYR A 208 -7.50 11.44 -0.08
N ASP A 209 -7.55 12.07 -1.25
CA ASP A 209 -6.64 13.14 -1.66
C ASP A 209 -6.61 14.33 -0.68
N PHE A 210 -7.75 14.67 -0.07
CA PHE A 210 -7.85 15.74 0.93
C PHE A 210 -7.21 15.40 2.29
N LEU A 211 -6.93 14.12 2.54
CA LEU A 211 -6.36 13.60 3.79
C LEU A 211 -4.87 13.33 3.60
N GLN A 212 -4.08 14.40 3.54
CA GLN A 212 -2.64 14.35 3.30
C GLN A 212 -1.84 15.14 4.33
N TRP A 213 -0.62 14.71 4.62
CA TRP A 213 0.33 15.33 5.54
C TRP A 213 1.76 14.90 5.20
N SER A 214 2.75 15.47 5.89
CA SER A 214 4.13 15.06 5.69
C SER A 214 4.42 13.67 6.26
N SER A 215 5.16 12.87 5.49
CA SER A 215 5.66 11.57 5.93
C SER A 215 6.52 11.64 7.20
N ARG A 216 7.17 12.78 7.44
CA ARG A 216 8.06 13.00 8.57
C ARG A 216 7.48 14.01 9.57
N PRO A 217 7.40 13.68 10.87
CA PRO A 217 6.77 14.53 11.88
C PRO A 217 7.47 15.89 12.04
N GLU A 218 8.77 15.97 11.76
CA GLU A 218 9.58 17.18 11.85
C GLU A 218 9.41 18.14 10.67
N THR A 219 8.65 17.76 9.64
CA THR A 219 8.46 18.57 8.43
C THR A 219 6.99 18.95 8.25
N VAL A 220 6.74 20.17 7.79
CA VAL A 220 5.41 20.65 7.46
C VAL A 220 5.19 20.50 5.95
N LEU A 221 4.05 19.93 5.57
CA LEU A 221 3.65 19.85 4.16
C LEU A 221 3.39 21.28 3.65
N PRO A 222 4.11 21.77 2.62
CA PRO A 222 3.77 23.05 2.02
C PRO A 222 2.43 22.95 1.29
N ASN A 223 1.54 23.92 1.50
CA ASN A 223 0.21 24.02 0.87
C ASN A 223 -0.66 22.75 1.06
N PRO A 224 -0.96 22.33 2.30
CA PRO A 224 -1.77 21.14 2.56
C PRO A 224 -3.21 21.24 2.00
N GLU A 225 -3.64 22.44 1.63
CA GLU A 225 -4.89 22.77 0.94
C GLU A 225 -4.86 22.58 -0.58
N LYS A 226 -3.74 22.11 -1.16
CA LYS A 226 -3.62 21.79 -2.59
C LYS A 226 -3.29 20.32 -2.79
N ALA A 227 -3.85 19.72 -3.83
CA ALA A 227 -3.55 18.34 -4.18
C ALA A 227 -2.05 18.12 -4.43
N PHE A 228 -1.50 17.04 -3.88
CA PHE A 228 -0.11 16.64 -4.12
C PHE A 228 0.18 16.33 -5.61
N ILE A 229 -0.81 15.81 -6.32
CA ILE A 229 -0.68 15.38 -7.72
C ILE A 229 -2.01 15.58 -8.47
N PRO A 230 -2.00 15.96 -9.76
CA PRO A 230 -3.22 16.05 -10.56
C PRO A 230 -3.98 14.72 -10.68
N ARG A 231 -5.31 14.76 -10.74
CA ARG A 231 -6.14 13.55 -10.91
C ARG A 231 -6.13 13.07 -12.36
N LEU A 232 -6.50 11.80 -12.55
CA LEU A 232 -6.69 11.22 -13.88
C LEU A 232 -7.75 11.98 -14.69
N VAL A 233 -8.84 12.44 -14.06
CA VAL A 233 -9.88 13.25 -14.73
C VAL A 233 -9.38 14.61 -15.20
N ASP A 234 -8.44 15.21 -14.46
CA ASP A 234 -7.83 16.48 -14.84
C ASP A 234 -6.84 16.25 -16.00
N ILE A 235 -6.03 15.18 -15.92
CA ILE A 235 -5.07 14.80 -16.95
C ILE A 235 -5.76 14.48 -18.28
N ASP A 236 -6.85 13.70 -18.27
CA ASP A 236 -7.59 13.38 -19.51
C ASP A 236 -8.14 14.64 -20.20
N ARG A 237 -8.27 15.76 -19.49
CA ARG A 237 -8.81 17.00 -20.06
C ARG A 237 -7.82 17.78 -20.89
N TYR A 238 -6.54 17.77 -20.52
CA TYR A 238 -5.51 18.56 -21.21
C TYR A 238 -4.49 17.71 -21.96
N LEU A 239 -4.27 16.45 -21.56
CA LEU A 239 -3.23 15.61 -22.14
C LEU A 239 -3.48 15.38 -23.63
N ASP A 240 -2.45 15.61 -24.44
CA ASP A 240 -2.45 15.43 -25.90
C ASP A 240 -3.62 16.16 -26.61
N GLY A 241 -4.01 17.34 -26.11
CA GLY A 241 -5.12 18.13 -26.67
C GLY A 241 -6.50 17.82 -26.09
N GLY A 242 -6.57 16.95 -25.07
CA GLY A 242 -7.79 16.53 -24.41
C GLY A 242 -8.35 15.20 -24.95
N PRO A 243 -9.57 14.82 -24.56
CA PRO A 243 -10.18 13.57 -24.94
C PRO A 243 -10.45 13.43 -26.45
N ILE A 244 -10.44 12.19 -26.92
CA ILE A 244 -10.68 11.84 -28.32
C ILE A 244 -12.15 12.10 -28.72
N ASP A 245 -13.08 11.99 -27.77
CA ASP A 245 -14.50 12.22 -27.98
C ASP A 245 -15.12 13.05 -26.84
N GLY A 246 -16.39 13.41 -26.97
CA GLY A 246 -17.10 14.18 -25.95
C GLY A 246 -17.34 13.42 -24.64
N TRP A 247 -17.06 12.11 -24.56
CA TRP A 247 -17.28 11.29 -23.37
C TRP A 247 -16.09 11.28 -22.42
N GLY A 248 -14.87 11.28 -22.96
CA GLY A 248 -13.66 11.05 -22.15
C GLY A 248 -13.46 9.59 -21.77
N ASN A 249 -12.37 9.33 -21.05
CA ASN A 249 -11.98 7.98 -20.63
C ASN A 249 -11.72 7.89 -19.12
N THR A 250 -12.00 8.95 -18.36
CA THR A 250 -11.79 8.99 -16.91
C THR A 250 -12.99 9.59 -16.19
N VAL A 251 -13.33 9.02 -15.03
CA VAL A 251 -14.29 9.58 -14.08
C VAL A 251 -13.68 9.53 -12.67
N SER A 252 -13.69 10.68 -11.99
CA SER A 252 -13.34 10.80 -10.58
C SER A 252 -14.56 10.46 -9.72
N ASN A 253 -14.43 9.48 -8.85
CA ASN A 253 -15.46 8.98 -7.95
C ASN A 253 -15.20 9.43 -6.50
N GLY A 254 -15.87 10.51 -6.08
CA GLY A 254 -15.67 11.16 -4.79
C GLY A 254 -16.69 10.75 -3.72
N SER A 255 -16.38 11.05 -2.46
CA SER A 255 -17.27 10.76 -1.34
C SER A 255 -17.03 11.67 -0.13
N PHE A 256 -18.11 12.15 0.47
CA PHE A 256 -18.04 12.85 1.77
C PHE A 256 -17.87 11.91 2.96
N SER A 257 -17.88 10.59 2.73
CA SER A 257 -17.83 9.58 3.79
C SER A 257 -16.57 9.68 4.66
N LYS A 258 -15.45 10.14 4.08
CA LYS A 258 -14.14 10.22 4.76
C LYS A 258 -13.85 11.61 5.35
N LEU A 259 -14.67 12.58 5.00
CA LEU A 259 -14.46 14.00 5.28
C LEU A 259 -15.50 14.57 6.26
N ILE A 260 -16.71 13.98 6.28
CA ILE A 260 -17.81 14.40 7.14
C ILE A 260 -18.23 13.23 8.02
N ALA A 261 -18.95 12.27 7.45
CA ALA A 261 -19.35 11.04 8.12
C ALA A 261 -19.84 10.01 7.09
N PRO A 262 -19.56 8.71 7.24
CA PRO A 262 -20.06 7.68 6.32
C PRO A 262 -21.58 7.62 6.21
N GLY A 263 -22.29 8.01 7.28
CA GLY A 263 -23.75 7.98 7.36
C GLY A 263 -24.47 9.02 6.51
N VAL A 264 -23.79 10.05 6.00
CA VAL A 264 -24.43 11.07 5.14
C VAL A 264 -24.82 10.54 3.76
N ARG A 265 -24.30 9.36 3.38
CA ARG A 265 -24.60 8.67 2.12
C ARG A 265 -24.63 9.63 0.92
N THR A 266 -23.62 10.50 0.80
CA THR A 266 -23.53 11.51 -0.25
C THR A 266 -22.09 11.56 -0.79
N GLY A 267 -21.94 11.72 -2.10
CA GLY A 267 -20.69 11.85 -2.82
C GLY A 267 -20.92 12.54 -4.16
N TRP A 268 -19.94 12.44 -5.06
CA TRP A 268 -20.04 13.04 -6.38
C TRP A 268 -19.26 12.24 -7.41
N ALA A 269 -19.66 12.35 -8.68
CA ALA A 269 -18.86 12.01 -9.83
C ALA A 269 -18.34 13.30 -10.48
N GLU A 270 -17.11 13.30 -10.95
CA GLU A 270 -16.61 14.30 -11.88
C GLU A 270 -16.17 13.64 -13.18
N GLY A 271 -16.60 14.20 -14.32
CA GLY A 271 -16.22 13.73 -15.64
C GLY A 271 -16.34 14.84 -16.68
N THR A 272 -16.51 14.45 -17.94
CA THR A 272 -16.97 15.35 -18.99
C THR A 272 -18.45 15.69 -18.78
N GLU A 273 -18.91 16.82 -19.31
CA GLU A 273 -20.34 17.21 -19.21
C GLU A 273 -21.26 16.12 -19.79
N ARG A 274 -20.86 15.53 -20.91
CA ARG A 274 -21.61 14.44 -21.56
C ARG A 274 -21.66 13.19 -20.71
N PHE A 275 -20.54 12.81 -20.07
CA PHE A 275 -20.49 11.68 -19.15
C PHE A 275 -21.36 11.93 -17.92
N VAL A 276 -21.27 13.10 -17.33
CA VAL A 276 -22.02 13.49 -16.11
C VAL A 276 -23.52 13.53 -16.38
N TYR A 277 -23.93 14.11 -17.51
CA TYR A 277 -25.32 14.04 -17.95
C TYR A 277 -25.75 12.58 -18.19
N GLY A 278 -24.94 11.78 -18.87
CA GLY A 278 -25.24 10.36 -19.07
C GLY A 278 -25.44 9.58 -17.77
N LEU A 279 -24.62 9.87 -16.75
CA LEU A 279 -24.72 9.28 -15.43
C LEU A 279 -26.00 9.71 -14.70
N SER A 280 -26.41 10.97 -14.82
CA SER A 280 -27.67 11.47 -14.23
C SER A 280 -28.90 10.75 -14.80
N GLN A 281 -28.81 10.24 -16.04
CA GLN A 281 -29.87 9.46 -16.67
C GLN A 281 -29.98 8.00 -16.18
N THR A 282 -29.25 7.60 -15.13
CA THR A 282 -29.44 6.29 -14.49
C THR A 282 -30.89 6.12 -14.05
N GLY A 283 -31.49 4.94 -14.27
CA GLY A 283 -32.91 4.71 -13.99
C GLY A 283 -33.33 5.03 -12.55
N SER A 284 -32.46 4.77 -11.56
CA SER A 284 -32.70 5.12 -10.17
C SER A 284 -32.72 6.63 -9.92
N SER A 285 -31.93 7.41 -10.65
CA SER A 285 -31.93 8.88 -10.55
C SER A 285 -33.14 9.46 -11.29
N ARG A 286 -33.48 8.95 -12.47
CA ARG A 286 -34.65 9.41 -13.25
C ARG A 286 -35.99 9.19 -12.55
N SER A 287 -36.03 8.35 -11.53
CA SER A 287 -37.24 8.07 -10.76
C SER A 287 -37.56 9.13 -9.69
N GLY A 288 -36.75 10.18 -9.54
CA GLY A 288 -37.00 11.24 -8.54
C GLY A 288 -35.84 12.22 -8.24
N GLY A 289 -34.79 12.20 -9.05
CA GLY A 289 -33.57 12.97 -8.83
C GLY A 289 -32.41 12.17 -8.22
N ALA A 290 -31.27 12.84 -8.07
CA ALA A 290 -30.11 12.24 -7.41
C ALA A 290 -30.43 11.81 -5.96
N PRO A 291 -29.78 10.74 -5.47
CA PRO A 291 -29.95 10.27 -4.10
C PRO A 291 -29.54 11.33 -3.06
N SER A 292 -30.12 11.22 -1.85
CA SER A 292 -29.74 12.02 -0.67
C SER A 292 -29.98 13.53 -0.79
N GLN A 293 -31.00 13.94 -1.54
CA GLN A 293 -31.37 15.35 -1.78
C GLN A 293 -31.38 16.22 -0.51
N LEU A 294 -32.05 15.79 0.56
CA LEU A 294 -32.06 16.56 1.82
C LEU A 294 -30.66 16.70 2.41
N THR A 295 -29.89 15.62 2.48
CA THR A 295 -28.54 15.64 3.04
C THR A 295 -27.57 16.47 2.18
N ALA A 296 -27.79 16.53 0.87
CA ALA A 296 -27.05 17.41 -0.03
C ALA A 296 -27.20 18.88 0.37
N THR A 297 -28.37 19.30 0.88
CA THR A 297 -28.56 20.66 1.40
C THR A 297 -27.71 20.95 2.65
N PHE A 298 -27.48 19.95 3.52
CA PHE A 298 -26.66 20.13 4.72
C PHE A 298 -25.18 20.25 4.34
N ILE A 299 -24.74 19.43 3.39
CA ILE A 299 -23.35 19.44 2.91
C ILE A 299 -23.06 20.72 2.14
N ASP A 300 -24.02 21.23 1.37
CA ASP A 300 -23.93 22.52 0.70
C ASP A 300 -23.58 23.65 1.68
N GLN A 301 -24.26 23.71 2.84
CA GLN A 301 -23.97 24.70 3.89
C GLN A 301 -22.56 24.55 4.47
N LEU A 302 -22.00 23.34 4.51
CA LEU A 302 -20.62 23.13 4.96
C LEU A 302 -19.59 23.65 3.96
N LEU A 303 -19.86 23.49 2.66
CA LEU A 303 -18.96 23.92 1.60
C LEU A 303 -19.03 25.42 1.35
N SER A 304 -20.24 25.99 1.31
CA SER A 304 -20.47 27.41 1.04
C SER A 304 -19.88 28.32 2.11
N THR A 305 -19.87 27.88 3.36
CA THR A 305 -19.30 28.60 4.51
C THR A 305 -17.81 28.34 4.72
N GLY A 306 -17.20 27.44 3.95
CA GLY A 306 -15.81 27.01 4.16
C GLY A 306 -15.61 26.11 5.38
N ALA A 307 -16.67 25.69 6.06
CA ALA A 307 -16.60 24.91 7.30
C ALA A 307 -15.99 23.52 7.07
N LEU A 308 -16.27 22.87 5.94
CA LEU A 308 -15.66 21.57 5.60
C LEU A 308 -14.16 21.71 5.37
N GLN A 309 -13.76 22.71 4.60
CA GLN A 309 -12.37 22.98 4.24
C GLN A 309 -11.56 23.28 5.50
N LYS A 310 -12.10 24.13 6.40
CA LYS A 310 -11.52 24.38 7.71
C LYS A 310 -11.43 23.10 8.55
N HIS A 311 -12.48 22.29 8.59
CA HIS A 311 -12.47 21.02 9.34
C HIS A 311 -11.39 20.05 8.83
N ILE A 312 -11.23 19.92 7.51
CA ILE A 312 -10.18 19.11 6.90
C ILE A 312 -8.80 19.61 7.35
N ALA A 313 -8.52 20.91 7.19
CA ALA A 313 -7.21 21.49 7.46
C ALA A 313 -6.86 21.53 8.96
N THR A 314 -7.81 21.84 9.84
CA THR A 314 -7.52 22.08 11.27
C THR A 314 -7.85 20.90 12.17
N VAL A 315 -8.60 19.91 11.69
CA VAL A 315 -9.00 18.74 12.49
C VAL A 315 -8.52 17.45 11.85
N LEU A 316 -8.93 17.16 10.60
CA LEU A 316 -8.67 15.85 10.01
C LEU A 316 -7.19 15.64 9.68
N GLN A 317 -6.56 16.55 8.94
CA GLN A 317 -5.16 16.41 8.56
C GLN A 317 -4.22 16.32 9.79
N PRO A 318 -4.32 17.20 10.81
CA PRO A 318 -3.49 17.07 12.01
C PRO A 318 -3.76 15.79 12.80
N ALA A 319 -5.03 15.39 12.96
CA ALA A 319 -5.38 14.20 13.72
C ALA A 319 -4.88 12.92 13.04
N TYR A 320 -5.12 12.76 11.74
CA TYR A 320 -4.64 11.61 10.99
C TYR A 320 -3.11 11.60 10.85
N GLY A 321 -2.48 12.76 10.66
CA GLY A 321 -1.02 12.89 10.65
C GLY A 321 -0.39 12.39 11.94
N LYS A 322 -0.87 12.90 13.10
CA LYS A 322 -0.39 12.46 14.41
C LYS A 322 -0.58 10.95 14.63
N ARG A 323 -1.71 10.39 14.20
CA ARG A 323 -2.03 8.95 14.29
C ARG A 323 -1.14 8.10 13.41
N TYR A 324 -0.90 8.54 12.18
CA TYR A 324 0.03 7.91 11.26
C TYR A 324 1.42 7.84 11.88
N HIS A 325 1.96 8.96 12.37
CA HIS A 325 3.29 9.00 12.99
C HIS A 325 3.37 8.07 14.21
N GLN A 326 2.34 8.05 15.06
CA GLN A 326 2.29 7.14 16.22
C GLN A 326 2.37 5.67 15.81
N VAL A 327 1.58 5.25 14.81
CA VAL A 327 1.57 3.86 14.35
C VAL A 327 2.88 3.52 13.64
N MET A 328 3.44 4.44 12.85
CA MET A 328 4.72 4.22 12.19
C MET A 328 5.88 4.06 13.18
N THR A 329 5.92 4.87 14.24
CA THR A 329 6.87 4.70 15.34
C THR A 329 6.70 3.33 16.00
N ALA A 330 5.46 2.95 16.34
CA ALA A 330 5.21 1.64 16.95
C ALA A 330 5.61 0.48 16.01
N ILE A 331 5.34 0.58 14.70
CA ILE A 331 5.77 -0.41 13.70
C ILE A 331 7.30 -0.50 13.67
N HIS A 332 7.99 0.64 13.68
CA HIS A 332 9.45 0.72 13.71
C HIS A 332 10.02 0.04 14.95
N ASP A 333 9.43 0.28 16.12
CA ASP A 333 9.96 -0.19 17.40
C ASP A 333 9.59 -1.65 17.70
N HIS A 334 8.50 -2.17 17.13
CA HIS A 334 7.94 -3.47 17.52
C HIS A 334 7.83 -4.50 16.39
N LEU A 335 7.60 -4.08 15.14
CA LEU A 335 7.41 -5.03 14.02
C LEU A 335 8.65 -5.15 13.14
N LEU A 336 9.33 -4.05 12.81
CA LEU A 336 10.55 -4.12 12.00
C LEU A 336 11.64 -5.01 12.62
N PRO A 337 11.88 -5.00 13.95
CA PRO A 337 12.84 -5.92 14.59
C PRO A 337 12.45 -7.40 14.47
N LEU A 338 11.19 -7.71 14.16
CA LEU A 338 10.71 -9.06 13.91
C LEU A 338 10.80 -9.46 12.43
N GLY A 339 11.31 -8.58 11.56
CA GLY A 339 11.48 -8.83 10.12
C GLY A 339 10.30 -8.40 9.24
N PHE A 340 9.31 -7.70 9.80
CA PHE A 340 8.27 -7.06 8.98
C PHE A 340 8.90 -5.96 8.12
N ARG A 341 8.29 -5.67 6.97
CA ARG A 341 8.74 -4.60 6.07
C ARG A 341 7.58 -3.72 5.65
N ILE A 342 7.85 -2.44 5.48
CA ILE A 342 6.92 -1.51 4.83
C ILE A 342 7.36 -1.42 3.35
N PRO A 343 6.46 -1.55 2.36
CA PRO A 343 6.80 -1.36 0.95
C PRO A 343 7.54 -0.02 0.73
N SER A 344 8.64 -0.05 -0.02
CA SER A 344 9.65 1.02 -0.08
C SER A 344 9.12 2.42 -0.43
N SER A 345 9.82 3.40 0.16
CA SER A 345 9.75 4.87 -0.02
C SER A 345 8.37 5.48 0.15
N SER A 346 8.05 5.88 1.39
CA SER A 346 7.02 6.88 1.61
C SER A 346 7.38 8.12 0.78
N PRO A 347 6.49 8.58 -0.13
CA PRO A 347 6.67 9.89 -0.74
C PRO A 347 6.80 10.95 0.37
N PRO A 348 7.36 12.14 0.08
CA PRO A 348 7.42 13.22 1.07
C PRO A 348 6.03 13.51 1.66
N VAL A 349 4.98 13.26 0.89
CA VAL A 349 3.57 13.35 1.27
C VAL A 349 2.96 11.96 1.42
N VAL A 350 2.25 11.74 2.51
CA VAL A 350 1.46 10.53 2.78
C VAL A 350 0.03 10.92 3.14
N GLY A 351 -0.90 9.97 3.10
CA GLY A 351 -2.30 10.26 3.34
C GLY A 351 -3.17 9.03 3.45
N GLY A 352 -4.49 9.24 3.40
CA GLY A 352 -5.48 8.18 3.61
C GLY A 352 -5.61 7.81 5.08
N TYR A 353 -5.71 6.53 5.42
CA TYR A 353 -5.62 6.09 6.82
C TYR A 353 -5.29 4.59 6.99
N PHE A 354 -4.57 4.02 6.02
CA PHE A 354 -4.14 2.63 6.03
C PHE A 354 -2.61 2.54 5.95
N ILE A 355 -2.07 1.46 6.53
CA ILE A 355 -0.67 1.07 6.39
C ILE A 355 -0.64 -0.38 5.90
N TRP A 356 0.08 -0.63 4.81
CA TRP A 356 0.36 -1.96 4.30
C TRP A 356 1.71 -2.45 4.83
N VAL A 357 1.72 -3.64 5.43
CA VAL A 357 2.93 -4.20 6.05
C VAL A 357 3.14 -5.61 5.52
N ASN A 358 4.34 -5.87 5.02
CA ASN A 358 4.77 -7.17 4.56
C ASN A 358 5.31 -7.99 5.74
N LEU A 359 4.94 -9.25 5.77
CA LEU A 359 5.25 -10.22 6.80
C LEU A 359 6.63 -10.86 6.55
N PRO A 360 7.39 -11.16 7.62
CA PRO A 360 8.52 -12.06 7.52
C PRO A 360 8.04 -13.49 7.27
N GLN A 361 8.79 -14.26 6.48
CA GLN A 361 8.59 -15.71 6.43
C GLN A 361 8.92 -16.32 7.82
N PRO A 362 8.20 -17.36 8.28
CA PRO A 362 7.12 -18.09 7.62
C PRO A 362 5.71 -17.61 8.03
N LEU A 363 5.52 -16.36 8.45
CA LEU A 363 4.20 -15.86 8.86
C LEU A 363 3.24 -15.78 7.67
N ARG A 364 1.97 -16.11 7.94
CA ARG A 364 0.86 -16.07 7.01
C ARG A 364 -0.19 -15.09 7.53
N ALA A 365 -0.64 -14.17 6.69
CA ALA A 365 -1.55 -13.09 7.07
C ALA A 365 -2.85 -13.57 7.68
N THR A 366 -3.45 -14.61 7.11
CA THR A 366 -4.71 -15.17 7.61
C THR A 366 -4.54 -15.77 9.00
N GLU A 367 -3.46 -16.53 9.23
CA GLU A 367 -3.16 -17.11 10.54
C GLU A 367 -2.84 -16.03 11.57
N LEU A 368 -2.02 -15.04 11.21
CA LEU A 368 -1.68 -13.93 12.10
C LEU A 368 -2.92 -13.12 12.48
N ALA A 369 -3.81 -12.82 11.53
CA ALA A 369 -5.05 -12.10 11.79
C ALA A 369 -5.98 -12.89 12.72
N GLN A 370 -6.11 -14.20 12.50
CA GLN A 370 -6.90 -15.07 13.36
C GLN A 370 -6.34 -15.10 14.80
N LYS A 371 -5.03 -15.29 14.95
CA LYS A 371 -4.37 -15.33 16.27
C LYS A 371 -4.41 -13.99 16.99
N ALA A 372 -4.20 -12.88 16.28
CA ALA A 372 -4.36 -11.55 16.83
C ALA A 372 -5.78 -11.33 17.39
N LEU A 373 -6.81 -11.81 16.67
CA LEU A 373 -8.18 -11.71 17.13
C LEU A 373 -8.43 -12.58 18.37
N THR A 374 -8.04 -13.85 18.35
CA THR A 374 -8.37 -14.81 19.42
C THR A 374 -7.53 -14.63 20.68
N GLU A 375 -6.24 -14.30 20.54
CA GLU A 375 -5.31 -14.21 21.68
C GLU A 375 -5.25 -12.80 22.27
N GLU A 376 -5.44 -11.76 21.45
CA GLU A 376 -5.20 -10.36 21.84
C GLU A 376 -6.42 -9.45 21.69
N ASN A 377 -7.55 -9.99 21.19
CA ASN A 377 -8.75 -9.22 20.83
C ASN A 377 -8.41 -8.05 19.87
N LEU A 378 -7.49 -8.30 18.95
CA LEU A 378 -6.98 -7.35 17.97
C LEU A 378 -7.41 -7.76 16.56
N LYS A 379 -8.22 -6.91 15.90
CA LYS A 379 -8.67 -7.14 14.53
C LYS A 379 -7.77 -6.40 13.54
N ILE A 380 -7.09 -7.12 12.65
CA ILE A 380 -6.30 -6.58 11.54
C ILE A 380 -6.87 -7.05 10.19
N GLY A 381 -6.52 -6.36 9.10
CA GLY A 381 -6.88 -6.83 7.75
C GLY A 381 -5.86 -7.84 7.25
N SER A 382 -6.27 -9.08 6.98
CA SER A 382 -5.43 -10.04 6.23
C SER A 382 -5.26 -9.56 4.80
N GLY A 383 -4.06 -9.70 4.23
CA GLY A 383 -3.80 -9.27 2.86
C GLY A 383 -4.68 -9.97 1.82
N THR A 384 -5.08 -11.23 2.08
CA THR A 384 -6.02 -11.99 1.23
C THR A 384 -7.38 -11.33 1.07
N LEU A 385 -7.80 -10.49 2.02
CA LEU A 385 -9.04 -9.73 1.86
C LEU A 385 -8.97 -8.76 0.69
N PHE A 386 -7.77 -8.30 0.30
CA PHE A 386 -7.55 -7.25 -0.69
C PHE A 386 -7.18 -7.77 -2.07
N GLN A 387 -7.27 -9.07 -2.29
CA GLN A 387 -7.15 -9.66 -3.62
C GLN A 387 -8.36 -9.29 -4.49
N VAL A 388 -8.18 -9.36 -5.81
CA VAL A 388 -9.30 -9.26 -6.75
C VAL A 388 -10.07 -10.58 -6.71
N GLN A 389 -11.30 -10.54 -6.22
CA GLN A 389 -12.08 -11.76 -5.99
C GLN A 389 -12.51 -12.38 -7.33
N GLY A 390 -12.35 -13.70 -7.47
CA GLY A 390 -12.75 -14.44 -8.67
C GLY A 390 -11.83 -14.25 -9.88
N ASP A 391 -10.61 -13.76 -9.68
CA ASP A 391 -9.59 -13.70 -10.73
C ASP A 391 -9.02 -15.11 -11.01
N PRO A 392 -9.16 -15.67 -12.22
CA PRO A 392 -8.69 -17.03 -12.53
C PRO A 392 -7.17 -17.17 -12.62
N THR A 393 -6.39 -16.09 -12.55
CA THR A 393 -4.91 -16.17 -12.53
C THR A 393 -4.36 -16.47 -11.13
N GLU A 394 -5.17 -17.07 -10.25
CA GLU A 394 -4.79 -17.51 -8.89
C GLU A 394 -3.45 -18.28 -8.90
N GLY A 395 -2.42 -17.68 -8.33
CA GLY A 395 -1.10 -18.30 -8.14
C GLY A 395 0.11 -17.36 -8.13
N SER A 396 0.01 -16.13 -8.67
CA SER A 396 1.16 -15.21 -8.73
C SER A 396 1.32 -14.29 -7.51
N ASP A 397 0.24 -13.99 -6.81
CA ASP A 397 0.21 -12.93 -5.78
C ASP A 397 -0.08 -13.55 -4.41
N ASP A 398 0.98 -13.91 -3.67
CA ASP A 398 0.87 -14.41 -2.30
C ASP A 398 0.49 -13.26 -1.34
N PHE A 399 -0.77 -12.81 -1.40
CA PHE A 399 -1.32 -11.77 -0.50
C PHE A 399 -1.28 -12.18 0.98
N GLU A 400 -0.98 -13.44 1.27
CA GLU A 400 -0.71 -13.93 2.62
C GLU A 400 0.63 -13.45 3.18
N GLY A 401 1.48 -12.85 2.34
CA GLY A 401 2.69 -12.17 2.76
C GLY A 401 2.47 -10.74 3.28
N SER A 402 1.23 -10.26 3.42
CA SER A 402 0.97 -8.88 3.87
C SER A 402 -0.29 -8.72 4.73
N ILE A 403 -0.33 -7.65 5.52
CA ILE A 403 -1.49 -7.23 6.31
C ILE A 403 -1.76 -5.73 6.11
N ARG A 404 -2.99 -5.31 6.40
CA ARG A 404 -3.39 -3.92 6.48
C ARG A 404 -3.71 -3.51 7.92
N ILE A 405 -3.12 -2.40 8.35
CA ILE A 405 -3.41 -1.72 9.62
C ILE A 405 -4.15 -0.40 9.32
N SER A 406 -5.33 -0.21 9.91
CA SER A 406 -6.06 1.06 9.92
C SER A 406 -5.77 1.82 11.20
N PHE A 407 -5.52 3.13 11.09
CA PHE A 407 -5.26 4.02 12.23
C PHE A 407 -6.34 5.08 12.44
N ALA A 408 -7.47 4.94 11.76
CA ALA A 408 -8.53 5.94 11.75
C ALA A 408 -9.46 5.89 12.97
N TRP A 409 -9.96 4.72 13.35
CA TRP A 409 -11.11 4.61 14.26
C TRP A 409 -10.73 4.60 15.75
N GLU A 410 -9.70 3.84 16.11
CA GLU A 410 -9.41 3.54 17.52
C GLU A 410 -8.96 4.78 18.29
N GLU A 411 -9.06 4.73 19.62
CA GLU A 411 -8.53 5.81 20.46
C GLU A 411 -7.01 5.96 20.28
N PHE A 412 -6.51 7.19 20.39
CA PHE A 412 -5.11 7.51 20.09
C PHE A 412 -4.13 6.64 20.89
N ASP A 413 -4.38 6.47 22.19
CA ASP A 413 -3.51 5.71 23.10
C ASP A 413 -3.55 4.19 22.86
N LEU A 414 -4.57 3.69 22.14
CA LEU A 414 -4.68 2.27 21.81
C LEU A 414 -3.92 1.89 20.54
N LEU A 415 -3.47 2.87 19.75
CA LEU A 415 -2.78 2.63 18.48
C LEU A 415 -1.44 1.90 18.69
N ASP A 416 -0.61 2.43 19.58
CA ASP A 416 0.67 1.82 19.94
C ASP A 416 0.47 0.43 20.58
N GLN A 417 -0.49 0.33 21.51
CA GLN A 417 -0.84 -0.94 22.14
C GLN A 417 -1.30 -1.98 21.11
N GLY A 418 -2.04 -1.59 20.07
CA GLY A 418 -2.47 -2.48 19.00
C GLY A 418 -1.28 -3.09 18.25
N VAL A 419 -0.27 -2.28 17.92
CA VAL A 419 0.96 -2.77 17.27
C VAL A 419 1.79 -3.65 18.22
N GLN A 420 1.89 -3.29 19.51
CA GLN A 420 2.56 -4.14 20.50
C GLN A 420 1.92 -5.52 20.64
N ARG A 421 0.57 -5.58 20.67
CA ARG A 421 -0.17 -6.85 20.70
C ARG A 421 0.09 -7.67 19.44
N LEU A 422 0.11 -7.04 18.28
CA LEU A 422 0.47 -7.68 17.02
C LEU A 422 1.88 -8.27 17.06
N ALA A 423 2.86 -7.49 17.55
CA ALA A 423 4.24 -7.92 17.70
C ALA A 423 4.37 -9.10 18.67
N ALA A 424 3.61 -9.10 19.77
CA ALA A 424 3.60 -10.19 20.74
C ALA A 424 3.11 -11.51 20.12
N VAL A 425 2.04 -11.46 19.32
CA VAL A 425 1.51 -12.63 18.59
C VAL A 425 2.53 -13.11 17.56
N ALA A 426 3.05 -12.19 16.74
CA ALA A 426 4.04 -12.52 15.71
C ALA A 426 5.30 -13.18 16.32
N ARG A 427 5.80 -12.67 17.45
CA ARG A 427 6.95 -13.26 18.15
C ARG A 427 6.66 -14.69 18.62
N ARG A 428 5.49 -14.96 19.18
CA ARG A 428 5.08 -16.33 19.57
C ARG A 428 5.01 -17.26 18.36
N MET A 429 4.45 -16.80 17.24
CA MET A 429 4.35 -17.58 16.02
C MET A 429 5.72 -17.89 15.39
N LEU A 430 6.62 -16.91 15.35
CA LEU A 430 7.99 -17.08 14.86
C LEU A 430 8.78 -18.06 15.74
N ALA A 431 8.66 -17.93 17.07
CA ALA A 431 9.31 -18.84 18.02
C ALA A 431 8.82 -20.29 17.89
N ALA A 432 7.51 -20.50 17.70
CA ALA A 432 6.93 -21.83 17.56
C ALA A 432 7.36 -22.57 16.27
N ARG A 433 7.67 -21.82 15.19
CA ARG A 433 8.05 -22.37 13.88
C ARG A 433 9.56 -22.55 13.70
N CYS A 434 10.38 -21.97 14.57
CA CYS A 434 11.83 -22.17 14.63
C CYS A 434 12.29 -22.48 16.07
N PRO A 435 12.16 -23.73 16.55
CA PRO A 435 12.64 -24.12 17.89
C PRO A 435 14.15 -23.91 18.08
N ALA A 436 14.92 -23.90 16.98
CA ALA A 436 16.38 -23.78 17.00
C ALA A 436 16.90 -22.38 17.39
N VAL A 437 16.07 -21.33 17.36
CA VAL A 437 16.48 -19.96 17.72
C VAL A 437 16.36 -19.69 19.23
N ILE A 438 15.62 -20.54 19.96
CA ILE A 438 15.32 -20.31 21.39
C ILE A 438 16.50 -20.70 22.31
N ALA A 439 17.53 -21.39 21.81
CA ALA A 439 18.69 -21.73 22.64
C ALA A 439 19.64 -20.54 22.95
N ALA A 440 19.48 -19.38 22.29
CA ALA A 440 20.43 -18.27 22.41
C ALA A 440 19.94 -17.09 23.26
N HIS A 441 18.66 -17.00 23.63
CA HIS A 441 18.09 -15.81 24.30
C HIS A 441 17.39 -16.11 25.65
N SER A 442 17.52 -17.33 26.18
CA SER A 442 17.01 -17.70 27.50
C SER A 442 18.05 -18.47 28.31
N ILE A 443 19.21 -17.86 28.52
CA ILE A 443 20.16 -18.28 29.56
C ILE A 443 20.19 -17.15 30.61
N PRO A 444 19.75 -17.41 31.86
CA PRO A 444 19.99 -16.49 32.96
C PRO A 444 21.51 -16.31 33.16
N GLU A 445 21.95 -15.07 33.42
CA GLU A 445 23.36 -14.67 33.59
C GLU A 445 24.15 -15.45 34.67
N SER A 446 23.51 -16.35 35.42
CA SER A 446 24.11 -17.12 36.51
C SER A 446 24.56 -18.55 36.17
N GLN A 447 24.46 -19.01 34.92
CA GLN A 447 24.88 -20.39 34.54
C GLN A 447 25.78 -20.50 33.29
N ALA A 448 26.47 -19.43 32.89
CA ALA A 448 27.51 -19.51 31.85
C ALA A 448 28.80 -20.15 32.41
N VAL A 449 28.78 -21.45 32.72
CA VAL A 449 29.99 -22.22 33.07
C VAL A 449 30.31 -23.24 31.98
N LYS A 450 31.36 -22.92 31.21
CA LYS A 450 32.34 -23.83 30.60
C LYS A 450 31.89 -25.28 30.32
N HIS A 451 30.97 -25.57 29.39
CA HIS A 451 30.82 -26.96 28.92
C HIS A 451 30.30 -27.30 27.50
N PRO A 452 30.15 -26.38 26.52
CA PRO A 452 29.95 -26.82 25.12
C PRO A 452 31.23 -26.84 24.25
N ILE A 453 32.30 -26.14 24.65
CA ILE A 453 33.47 -25.93 23.78
C ILE A 453 34.43 -27.13 23.76
N GLN A 454 34.47 -27.95 24.82
CA GLN A 454 35.34 -29.13 24.90
C GLN A 454 34.89 -30.31 24.02
N LYS A 455 33.60 -30.42 23.68
CA LYS A 455 33.10 -31.49 22.80
C LYS A 455 33.37 -31.21 21.31
N LEU A 456 33.50 -29.94 20.91
CA LEU A 456 33.83 -29.58 19.54
C LEU A 456 35.34 -29.75 19.24
N THR A 457 36.19 -29.50 20.25
CA THR A 457 37.65 -29.60 20.11
C THR A 457 38.17 -31.04 20.13
N SER A 458 37.48 -31.98 20.78
CA SER A 458 37.86 -33.40 20.77
C SER A 458 37.58 -34.08 19.44
N SER A 459 36.52 -33.68 18.72
CA SER A 459 36.19 -34.21 17.39
C SER A 459 37.20 -33.76 16.31
N ILE A 460 37.72 -32.53 16.41
CA ILE A 460 38.68 -31.97 15.45
C ILE A 460 40.10 -32.55 15.65
N LYS A 461 40.47 -32.93 16.88
CA LYS A 461 41.79 -33.53 17.17
C LYS A 461 41.96 -34.97 16.66
N GLN A 462 40.87 -35.68 16.35
CA GLN A 462 40.95 -37.08 15.91
C GLN A 462 41.21 -37.27 14.40
N GLN A 463 41.27 -36.19 13.60
CA GLN A 463 41.30 -36.29 12.14
C GLN A 463 42.40 -35.49 11.40
N SER A 464 43.44 -34.97 12.04
CA SER A 464 44.54 -34.35 11.26
C SER A 464 45.93 -34.61 11.84
N GLY A 465 46.69 -35.45 11.15
CA GLY A 465 48.13 -35.60 11.35
C GLY A 465 48.89 -34.43 10.75
N ARG A 466 49.89 -33.95 11.51
CA ARG A 466 51.06 -33.11 11.13
C ARG A 466 50.81 -31.94 10.17
N TRP A 467 50.78 -30.73 10.71
CA TRP A 467 51.07 -29.50 9.97
C TRP A 467 52.55 -29.13 10.14
N HIS A 468 53.27 -28.92 9.03
CA HIS A 468 54.61 -28.31 9.02
C HIS A 468 54.48 -26.79 8.88
N SER A 469 55.26 -26.07 9.68
CA SER A 469 55.35 -24.61 9.74
C SER A 469 56.04 -24.05 8.50
N ASN A 470 55.44 -23.03 7.87
CA ASN A 470 56.09 -21.78 7.42
C ASN A 470 55.12 -20.93 6.59
N ALA A 471 54.61 -19.84 7.17
CA ALA A 471 53.93 -18.77 6.43
C ALA A 471 54.52 -17.42 6.84
N VAL A 472 54.93 -16.61 5.87
CA VAL A 472 55.46 -15.25 6.05
C VAL A 472 54.47 -14.27 5.44
N VAL A 473 54.03 -13.27 6.20
CA VAL A 473 53.10 -12.23 5.74
C VAL A 473 53.89 -10.94 5.45
N ARG A 474 53.66 -10.31 4.29
CA ARG A 474 54.22 -9.00 3.92
C ARG A 474 53.10 -8.05 3.49
N LEU A 475 53.24 -6.78 3.86
CA LEU A 475 52.33 -5.69 3.50
C LEU A 475 53.14 -4.63 2.74
N GLY A 476 52.76 -4.34 1.49
CA GLY A 476 53.32 -3.21 0.73
C GLY A 476 54.85 -3.16 0.57
N GLY A 477 55.54 -4.31 0.60
CA GLY A 477 56.99 -4.38 0.40
C GLY A 477 57.88 -4.03 1.61
N GLN A 478 57.32 -3.73 2.79
CA GLN A 478 58.12 -3.51 4.01
C GLN A 478 57.94 -4.63 5.05
N HIS A 479 59.02 -4.92 5.78
CA HIS A 479 59.07 -5.95 6.83
C HIS A 479 58.60 -5.37 8.16
N LEU A 480 57.51 -5.91 8.74
CA LEU A 480 56.97 -5.48 10.04
C LEU A 480 57.47 -6.41 11.16
N PRO A 481 58.34 -5.96 12.10
CA PRO A 481 59.03 -6.86 13.04
C PRO A 481 58.18 -7.36 14.22
N TRP A 482 56.91 -6.95 14.34
CA TRP A 482 56.08 -7.25 15.53
C TRP A 482 55.07 -8.39 15.34
N LEU A 483 55.16 -9.14 14.25
CA LEU A 483 54.30 -10.29 13.95
C LEU A 483 55.02 -11.66 14.04
N SER A 484 56.25 -11.70 14.54
CA SER A 484 57.08 -12.92 14.58
C SER A 484 57.16 -13.60 15.95
N ARG A 485 56.17 -13.45 16.82
CA ARG A 485 56.03 -14.32 18.01
C ARG A 485 54.91 -15.33 17.79
N ALA A 486 55.26 -16.61 17.95
CA ALA A 486 54.41 -17.76 17.72
C ALA A 486 53.06 -17.65 18.47
N PRO A 487 51.92 -17.97 17.83
CA PRO A 487 50.64 -17.97 18.51
C PRO A 487 50.51 -19.25 19.34
N GLY A 488 50.53 -19.09 20.66
CA GLY A 488 50.21 -20.14 21.63
C GLY A 488 48.78 -20.09 22.16
N ASP A 489 47.94 -19.14 21.73
CA ASP A 489 46.61 -18.90 22.32
C ASP A 489 45.53 -18.58 21.25
N PRO A 490 44.30 -19.16 21.32
CA PRO A 490 43.22 -18.95 20.34
C PRO A 490 42.58 -17.55 20.34
N SER A 491 43.00 -16.65 21.22
CA SER A 491 42.44 -15.30 21.37
C SER A 491 42.85 -14.33 20.24
N ASP A 492 43.98 -14.58 19.58
CA ASP A 492 44.51 -13.70 18.51
C ASP A 492 43.80 -13.84 17.15
N ALA A 493 43.16 -14.99 16.89
CA ALA A 493 42.35 -15.20 15.69
C ALA A 493 41.06 -14.34 15.69
N CYS A 494 40.55 -14.00 16.88
CA CYS A 494 39.39 -13.13 17.04
C CYS A 494 39.72 -11.66 16.71
N LEU A 495 40.98 -11.23 16.90
CA LEU A 495 41.40 -9.85 16.60
C LEU A 495 41.50 -9.59 15.09
N ALA A 496 41.95 -10.58 14.32
CA ALA A 496 42.00 -10.51 12.86
C ALA A 496 40.61 -10.47 12.21
N LEU A 497 39.63 -11.18 12.80
CA LEU A 497 38.22 -11.13 12.40
C LEU A 497 37.55 -9.80 12.78
N GLY A 498 37.92 -9.20 13.92
CA GLY A 498 37.40 -7.88 14.34
C GLY A 498 37.81 -6.73 13.43
N LEU A 499 38.99 -6.80 12.81
CA LEU A 499 39.47 -5.79 11.85
C LEU A 499 38.72 -5.83 10.50
N LEU A 500 38.24 -7.01 10.09
CA LEU A 500 37.43 -7.18 8.87
C LEU A 500 36.02 -6.59 8.98
N VAL A 501 35.46 -6.56 10.20
CA VAL A 501 34.12 -6.02 10.48
C VAL A 501 34.10 -4.48 10.50
N THR A 502 35.25 -3.83 10.75
CA THR A 502 35.29 -2.37 10.95
C THR A 502 35.67 -1.56 9.71
N HIS A 503 36.27 -2.14 8.67
CA HIS A 503 36.75 -1.41 7.47
C HIS A 503 36.41 -2.13 6.14
N PRO A 504 35.13 -2.17 5.71
CA PRO A 504 34.66 -3.03 4.62
C PRO A 504 35.07 -2.60 3.19
N ARG A 505 35.73 -1.45 3.00
CA ARG A 505 35.94 -0.87 1.65
C ARG A 505 37.29 -1.16 0.98
N LYS A 506 38.16 -2.03 1.50
CA LYS A 506 39.53 -2.17 0.94
C LYS A 506 40.13 -3.57 0.79
N LEU A 507 39.39 -4.67 0.95
CA LEU A 507 39.96 -6.00 0.78
C LEU A 507 39.10 -6.94 -0.06
N ALA A 508 39.60 -7.30 -1.25
CA ALA A 508 39.16 -8.47 -2.00
C ALA A 508 40.13 -9.64 -1.74
N LEU A 509 39.60 -10.84 -1.49
CA LEU A 509 40.36 -12.03 -1.12
C LEU A 509 40.26 -13.05 -2.27
N HIS A 510 41.37 -13.29 -2.98
CA HIS A 510 41.43 -14.32 -4.02
C HIS A 510 41.95 -15.64 -3.44
N LEU A 511 41.18 -16.72 -3.61
CA LEU A 511 41.59 -18.09 -3.26
C LEU A 511 41.58 -18.94 -4.52
N THR A 512 42.69 -19.61 -4.84
CA THR A 512 42.80 -20.57 -5.96
C THR A 512 43.11 -21.99 -5.45
N PRO A 513 42.62 -23.06 -6.10
CA PRO A 513 42.82 -24.45 -5.65
C PRO A 513 44.21 -24.99 -6.02
N PRO A 514 44.68 -26.09 -5.39
CA PRO A 514 46.08 -26.22 -5.04
C PRO A 514 46.90 -27.02 -6.06
N ARG A 515 48.18 -26.67 -6.17
CA ARG A 515 49.23 -27.72 -6.15
C ARG A 515 50.40 -27.45 -5.20
N THR A 516 50.71 -26.22 -4.80
CA THR A 516 51.74 -25.97 -3.76
C THR A 516 51.57 -24.58 -3.12
N GLY A 517 50.92 -24.50 -1.96
CA GLY A 517 50.90 -23.31 -1.07
C GLY A 517 49.88 -22.22 -1.39
N PHE A 518 49.34 -21.59 -0.35
CA PHE A 518 48.46 -20.43 -0.45
C PHE A 518 49.27 -19.15 -0.72
N ARG A 519 48.89 -18.37 -1.74
CA ARG A 519 49.38 -17.00 -1.95
C ARG A 519 48.23 -16.01 -1.75
N LEU A 520 48.47 -15.00 -0.92
CA LEU A 520 47.58 -13.86 -0.76
C LEU A 520 48.02 -12.77 -1.75
N GLN A 521 47.14 -12.31 -2.64
CA GLN A 521 47.42 -11.23 -3.57
C GLN A 521 46.25 -10.25 -3.58
N ILE A 522 46.53 -8.95 -3.42
CA ILE A 522 45.55 -7.86 -3.38
C ILE A 522 45.56 -7.17 -4.75
N GLY A 523 44.43 -7.15 -5.46
CA GLY A 523 44.27 -6.53 -6.78
C GLY A 523 43.20 -5.42 -6.81
N PRO A 524 43.11 -4.62 -7.90
CA PRO A 524 42.15 -3.51 -8.03
C PRO A 524 40.71 -3.98 -8.33
N PRO A 525 39.69 -3.10 -8.20
CA PRO A 525 38.29 -3.48 -7.93
C PRO A 525 37.44 -4.06 -9.08
N ASP A 526 37.96 -4.25 -10.30
CA ASP A 526 37.14 -4.44 -11.51
C ASP A 526 36.99 -5.87 -12.05
N GLU A 527 37.28 -6.93 -11.27
CA GLU A 527 37.15 -8.34 -11.72
C GLU A 527 36.09 -9.19 -10.97
N THR A 528 35.11 -8.55 -10.32
CA THR A 528 34.14 -9.24 -9.44
C THR A 528 33.12 -10.11 -10.18
N GLU A 529 32.87 -9.89 -11.47
CA GLU A 529 31.77 -10.53 -12.22
C GLU A 529 32.14 -11.90 -12.81
N ARG A 530 33.41 -12.11 -13.19
CA ARG A 530 33.88 -13.40 -13.75
C ARG A 530 33.99 -14.51 -12.70
N PHE A 531 34.19 -14.16 -11.42
CA PHE A 531 34.31 -15.14 -10.33
C PHE A 531 32.95 -15.73 -9.89
N ARG A 532 31.87 -14.94 -10.00
CA ARG A 532 30.50 -15.38 -9.67
C ARG A 532 30.03 -16.57 -10.52
N ILE A 533 30.41 -16.60 -11.79
CA ILE A 533 29.98 -17.64 -12.74
C ILE A 533 30.78 -18.93 -12.54
N SER A 534 32.07 -18.85 -12.20
CA SER A 534 32.92 -20.04 -12.00
C SER A 534 32.65 -20.76 -10.66
N LEU A 535 32.23 -20.03 -9.61
CA LEU A 535 31.94 -20.62 -8.30
C LEU A 535 30.64 -21.45 -8.33
N LEU A 536 29.61 -20.97 -9.04
CA LEU A 536 28.32 -21.67 -9.20
C LEU A 536 28.46 -22.98 -10.01
N ALA A 537 29.42 -23.04 -10.95
CA ALA A 537 29.69 -24.25 -11.71
C ALA A 537 30.41 -25.34 -10.88
N SER A 538 31.27 -24.95 -9.92
CA SER A 538 32.03 -25.91 -9.09
C SER A 538 31.24 -26.45 -7.89
N LEU A 539 30.17 -25.75 -7.46
CA LEU A 539 29.34 -26.11 -6.31
C LEU A 539 28.34 -27.27 -6.56
N ARG A 540 28.28 -27.80 -7.80
CA ARG A 540 27.37 -28.91 -8.14
C ARG A 540 27.88 -30.29 -7.72
N ASN A 541 29.14 -30.45 -7.32
CA ASN A 541 29.81 -31.75 -7.20
C ASN A 541 30.60 -32.00 -5.89
N SER A 542 30.27 -31.40 -4.74
CA SER A 542 31.01 -31.68 -3.49
C SER A 542 30.11 -31.99 -2.29
N GLU A 543 30.41 -33.08 -1.57
CA GLU A 543 29.71 -33.61 -0.37
C GLU A 543 29.86 -32.77 0.91
N HIS A 544 30.23 -31.49 0.82
CA HIS A 544 30.45 -30.63 2.00
C HIS A 544 29.55 -29.40 2.01
N PHE A 545 28.24 -29.63 1.89
CA PHE A 545 27.20 -28.59 1.88
C PHE A 545 27.08 -27.84 3.23
N SER A 546 27.40 -28.49 4.35
CA SER A 546 27.14 -27.97 5.70
C SER A 546 28.15 -26.91 6.18
N LEU A 547 29.40 -26.94 5.70
CA LEU A 547 30.43 -25.99 6.11
C LEU A 547 30.37 -24.68 5.30
N ILE A 548 29.85 -24.76 4.07
CA ILE A 548 29.72 -23.62 3.14
C ILE A 548 28.53 -22.74 3.54
N ALA A 549 27.43 -23.32 4.03
CA ALA A 549 26.26 -22.58 4.51
C ALA A 549 26.57 -21.58 5.65
N LEU A 550 27.54 -21.92 6.51
CA LEU A 550 27.96 -21.03 7.60
C LEU A 550 28.77 -19.81 7.10
N LEU A 551 29.55 -19.98 6.03
CA LEU A 551 30.38 -18.92 5.47
C LEU A 551 29.56 -17.98 4.55
N THR A 552 28.58 -18.51 3.82
CA THR A 552 27.68 -17.69 2.99
C THR A 552 26.72 -16.85 3.84
N GLY A 553 26.31 -17.35 5.02
CA GLY A 553 25.46 -16.61 5.95
C GLY A 553 26.11 -15.35 6.54
N VAL A 554 27.43 -15.36 6.71
CA VAL A 554 28.18 -14.20 7.23
C VAL A 554 28.41 -13.13 6.15
N PHE A 555 28.56 -13.52 4.88
CA PHE A 555 28.75 -12.56 3.78
C PHE A 555 27.46 -11.87 3.32
N MET A 556 26.29 -12.52 3.44
CA MET A 556 25.00 -11.88 3.07
C MET A 556 24.57 -10.78 4.05
N VAL A 557 25.07 -10.77 5.28
CA VAL A 557 24.77 -9.70 6.27
C VAL A 557 25.63 -8.45 6.04
N ALA A 558 26.77 -8.56 5.33
CA ALA A 558 27.69 -7.46 5.11
C ALA A 558 27.54 -6.78 3.73
N SER A 559 26.58 -7.20 2.90
CA SER A 559 26.32 -6.63 1.58
C SER A 559 24.83 -6.34 1.37
N HIS A 560 24.20 -5.59 2.28
CA HIS A 560 22.99 -4.80 2.02
C HIS A 560 22.83 -3.65 3.00
#